data_AF-A0A958RF70-F1
#
_entry.id   AF-A0A958RF70-F1
#
_cell.length_a   1.000
_cell.length_b   1.000
_cell.length_c   1.000
_cell.angle_alpha   90.00
_cell.angle_beta   90.00
_cell.angle_gamma   90.00
#
_symmetry.space_group_name_H-M   'P 1'
#
loop_
_entity.id
_entity.type
_entity.pdbx_description
1 polymer ?
#
loop_
_entity_poly.entity_id
_entity_poly.type
_entity_poly.pdbx_seq_one_letter_code
_entity_poly.pdbx_strand_id
1 'polypeptide(L)'
;MPNRTEASTPFCSLPFENLVVYDPQHFRPCYRMAKIKTDKPLAPNEMFLHPSMQQVRESFQQGHWPAFCETCRVQEASQRSSTRMRLSKTRENTSLREPKIQSLDLNFSNQCQGVCRLCSSSVSSGWYALDKELHDLPENPFHRGAFPPKNDFPLLNIDDFRQIKVLEFSSSEVFEQSKTRAFIQKLSMQTFAGGIRLKIMTTLASLPSEQWLQCLCRFANVDIFLSIDGVGKANEYLRHPLKWDGLVQNLHALLDFAHKQDSITPHLHTAITAYNLFELDSLHDWWQSMGLSNTSHVLLSHPYYLAPHVLPQKVLDEAIAYCKSFNLAQALGKPHNFSEDAYSLFLRFTHFLDQKQGQNLQQALPILHQLIANDFAKLSHFVDPVAPTSYV
;
A
#
# COMPACT_ATOMS: atom_id res chain seq x y z
N MET A 1 -29.44 12.79 -16.70
CA MET A 1 -28.02 12.50 -16.95
C MET A 1 -27.52 13.49 -17.98
N PRO A 2 -26.53 14.36 -17.71
CA PRO A 2 -26.02 15.25 -18.74
C PRO A 2 -25.06 14.48 -19.67
N ASN A 3 -25.36 14.55 -20.97
CA ASN A 3 -24.52 14.13 -22.09
C ASN A 3 -23.06 14.59 -21.89
N ARG A 4 -22.11 13.65 -21.89
CA ARG A 4 -20.66 13.95 -21.92
C ARG A 4 -20.08 13.54 -23.26
N THR A 5 -20.31 14.35 -24.29
CA THR A 5 -19.72 14.23 -25.63
C THR A 5 -18.78 15.40 -25.97
N GLU A 6 -18.27 16.11 -24.97
CA GLU A 6 -17.08 16.96 -25.11
C GLU A 6 -15.95 16.33 -24.29
N ALA A 7 -14.83 16.03 -24.96
CA ALA A 7 -13.63 15.50 -24.31
C ALA A 7 -13.12 16.54 -23.30
N SER A 8 -13.54 16.41 -22.04
CA SER A 8 -13.14 17.33 -20.98
C SER A 8 -11.62 17.39 -20.93
N THR A 9 -11.06 18.58 -21.09
CA THR A 9 -9.63 18.83 -20.98
C THR A 9 -9.06 18.15 -19.72
N PRO A 10 -8.05 17.27 -19.84
CA PRO A 10 -7.54 16.50 -18.71
C PRO A 10 -7.02 17.42 -17.60
N PHE A 11 -7.31 17.06 -16.35
CA PHE A 11 -6.95 17.85 -15.18
C PHE A 11 -6.85 16.98 -13.91
N CYS A 12 -5.87 17.25 -13.06
CA CYS A 12 -5.71 16.62 -11.76
C CYS A 12 -5.22 17.65 -10.75
N SER A 13 -5.87 17.77 -9.58
CA SER A 13 -5.45 18.68 -8.51
C SER A 13 -4.24 18.17 -7.73
N LEU A 14 -3.96 16.87 -7.74
CA LEU A 14 -2.92 16.26 -6.89
C LEU A 14 -1.52 16.90 -7.07
N PRO A 15 -1.00 17.17 -8.28
CA PRO A 15 0.28 17.85 -8.42
C PRO A 15 0.34 19.26 -7.80
N PHE A 16 -0.81 19.88 -7.55
CA PHE A 16 -0.95 21.24 -7.01
C PHE A 16 -1.12 21.28 -5.49
N GLU A 17 -1.40 20.15 -4.85
CA GLU A 17 -1.71 20.11 -3.42
C GLU A 17 -1.21 18.87 -2.67
N ASN A 18 -0.71 17.85 -3.38
CA ASN A 18 -0.28 16.58 -2.82
C ASN A 18 1.20 16.29 -3.13
N LEU A 19 1.89 15.71 -2.16
CA LEU A 19 3.24 15.20 -2.32
C LEU A 19 3.41 13.87 -1.58
N VAL A 20 4.03 12.89 -2.22
CA VAL A 20 4.46 11.63 -1.60
C VAL A 20 5.98 11.61 -1.60
N VAL A 21 6.59 11.44 -0.44
CA VAL A 21 8.03 11.43 -0.24
C VAL A 21 8.46 10.07 0.30
N TYR A 22 9.35 9.37 -0.42
CA TYR A 22 9.92 8.09 0.00
C TYR A 22 11.21 8.28 0.77
N ASP A 23 12.03 9.19 0.28
CA ASP A 23 13.31 9.51 0.88
C ASP A 23 13.72 10.90 0.40
N PRO A 24 14.79 11.48 0.95
CA PRO A 24 15.25 12.81 0.55
C PRO A 24 15.55 12.98 -0.94
N GLN A 25 15.62 11.92 -1.75
CA GLN A 25 15.90 11.97 -3.19
C GLN A 25 14.77 11.45 -4.07
N HIS A 26 13.73 10.84 -3.50
CA HIS A 26 12.65 10.22 -4.26
C HIS A 26 11.27 10.67 -3.80
N PHE A 27 10.52 11.26 -4.72
CA PHE A 27 9.18 11.77 -4.45
C PHE A 27 8.26 11.64 -5.68
N ARG A 28 6.96 11.86 -5.50
CA ARG A 28 5.96 11.88 -6.58
C ARG A 28 4.72 12.65 -6.17
N PRO A 29 3.95 13.23 -7.11
CA PRO A 29 2.71 13.94 -6.78
C PRO A 29 1.54 13.01 -6.42
N CYS A 30 1.61 11.71 -6.76
CA CYS A 30 0.56 10.73 -6.48
C CYS A 30 1.16 9.32 -6.43
N TYR A 31 0.57 8.43 -5.62
CA TYR A 31 1.03 7.06 -5.44
C TYR A 31 0.97 6.16 -6.70
N ARG A 32 0.37 6.62 -7.80
CA ARG A 32 0.32 5.90 -9.08
C ARG A 32 1.38 6.35 -10.09
N MET A 33 2.11 7.42 -9.81
CA MET A 33 3.13 7.95 -10.71
C MET A 33 4.49 7.32 -10.42
N ALA A 34 5.36 7.27 -11.43
CA ALA A 34 6.75 6.87 -11.20
C ALA A 34 7.43 7.84 -10.23
N LYS A 35 8.40 7.35 -9.46
CA LYS A 35 9.19 8.19 -8.55
C LYS A 35 10.05 9.13 -9.38
N ILE A 36 10.01 10.42 -9.06
CA ILE A 36 10.99 11.40 -9.50
C ILE A 36 12.21 11.23 -8.61
N LYS A 37 13.37 11.02 -9.23
CA LYS A 37 14.67 10.95 -8.55
C LYS A 37 15.40 12.27 -8.71
N THR A 38 16.06 12.73 -7.65
CA THR A 38 16.94 13.91 -7.67
C THR A 38 18.39 13.52 -7.44
N ASP A 39 19.30 14.39 -7.87
CA ASP A 39 20.75 14.17 -7.74
C ASP A 39 21.27 14.41 -6.32
N LYS A 40 20.50 15.13 -5.51
CA LYS A 40 20.83 15.45 -4.12
C LYS A 40 19.59 15.37 -3.22
N PRO A 41 19.77 15.16 -1.91
CA PRO A 41 18.71 15.29 -0.91
C PRO A 41 18.02 16.66 -0.97
N LEU A 42 16.69 16.66 -0.88
CA LEU A 42 15.82 17.82 -0.84
C LEU A 42 14.80 17.71 0.31
N ALA A 43 14.37 18.86 0.84
CA ALA A 43 13.21 18.94 1.71
C ALA A 43 11.89 18.82 0.91
N PRO A 44 10.77 18.45 1.54
CA PRO A 44 9.47 18.33 0.87
C PRO A 44 9.06 19.58 0.08
N ASN A 45 9.30 20.78 0.61
CA ASN A 45 9.00 22.03 -0.08
C ASN A 45 9.84 22.20 -1.36
N GLU A 46 11.12 21.84 -1.33
CA GLU A 46 12.00 21.87 -2.51
C GLU A 46 11.56 20.83 -3.56
N MET A 47 11.21 19.62 -3.11
CA MET A 47 10.66 18.57 -3.99
C MET A 47 9.37 19.03 -4.67
N PHE A 48 8.48 19.69 -3.94
CA PHE A 48 7.23 20.20 -4.48
C PHE A 48 7.45 21.32 -5.50
N LEU A 49 8.51 22.10 -5.36
CA LEU A 49 8.89 23.16 -6.31
C LEU A 49 9.81 22.66 -7.44
N HIS A 50 10.23 21.40 -7.42
CA HIS A 50 11.16 20.82 -8.39
C HIS A 50 10.64 20.98 -9.84
N PRO A 51 11.53 21.21 -10.84
CA PRO A 51 11.14 21.40 -12.24
C PRO A 51 10.24 20.29 -12.79
N SER A 52 10.49 19.02 -12.45
CA SER A 52 9.63 17.90 -12.86
C SER A 52 8.20 18.00 -12.34
N MET A 53 7.97 18.58 -11.15
CA MET A 53 6.60 18.86 -10.65
C MET A 53 5.96 20.02 -11.38
N GLN A 54 6.75 21.06 -11.68
CA GLN A 54 6.28 22.21 -12.47
C GLN A 54 5.82 21.76 -13.86
N GLN A 55 6.61 20.93 -14.55
CA GLN A 55 6.24 20.34 -15.84
C GLN A 55 4.92 19.57 -15.80
N VAL A 56 4.68 18.79 -14.72
CA VAL A 56 3.40 18.07 -14.54
C VAL A 56 2.23 19.05 -14.39
N ARG A 57 2.42 20.15 -13.62
CA ARG A 57 1.39 21.19 -13.43
C ARG A 57 1.10 21.93 -14.74
N GLU A 58 2.15 22.35 -15.45
CA GLU A 58 2.05 23.06 -16.74
C GLU A 58 1.35 22.22 -17.79
N SER A 59 1.68 20.92 -17.87
CA SER A 59 1.02 19.98 -18.80
C SER A 59 -0.50 19.92 -18.54
N PHE A 60 -0.94 19.83 -17.29
CA PHE A 60 -2.37 19.88 -16.96
C PHE A 60 -3.01 21.26 -17.20
N GLN A 61 -2.29 22.36 -16.96
CA GLN A 61 -2.78 23.71 -17.24
C GLN A 61 -2.98 23.95 -18.75
N GLN A 62 -2.13 23.37 -19.58
CA GLN A 62 -2.25 23.38 -21.05
C GLN A 62 -3.28 22.37 -21.56
N GLY A 63 -3.84 21.52 -20.68
CA GLY A 63 -4.83 20.53 -21.06
C GLY A 63 -4.26 19.28 -21.72
N HIS A 64 -3.01 18.95 -21.42
CA HIS A 64 -2.35 17.75 -21.88
C HIS A 64 -2.24 16.72 -20.74
N TRP A 65 -2.14 15.44 -21.13
CA TRP A 65 -1.82 14.37 -20.21
C TRP A 65 -0.31 14.31 -19.99
N PRO A 66 0.19 14.43 -18.75
CA PRO A 66 1.60 14.13 -18.47
C PRO A 66 1.86 12.62 -18.69
N ALA A 67 3.05 12.27 -19.19
CA ALA A 67 3.43 10.87 -19.44
C ALA A 67 3.24 9.97 -18.21
N PHE A 68 3.55 10.48 -17.02
CA PHE A 68 3.36 9.76 -15.75
C PHE A 68 1.89 9.47 -15.39
N CYS A 69 0.92 10.10 -16.05
CA CYS A 69 -0.51 9.94 -15.80
C CYS A 69 -1.19 8.97 -16.77
N GLU A 70 -0.42 8.28 -17.61
CA GLU A 70 -0.92 7.36 -18.64
C GLU A 70 -1.87 6.29 -18.08
N THR A 71 -1.56 5.73 -16.91
CA THR A 71 -2.44 4.77 -16.23
C THR A 71 -3.85 5.32 -16.01
N CYS A 72 -3.97 6.59 -15.60
CA CYS A 72 -5.28 7.23 -15.43
C CYS A 72 -5.96 7.49 -16.78
N ARG A 73 -5.19 7.94 -17.79
CA ARG A 73 -5.70 8.16 -19.15
C ARG A 73 -6.32 6.89 -19.74
N VAL A 74 -5.61 5.76 -19.65
CA VAL A 74 -6.06 4.45 -20.16
C VAL A 74 -7.29 3.94 -19.40
N GLN A 75 -7.30 4.09 -18.07
CA GLN A 75 -8.45 3.71 -17.24
C GLN A 75 -9.71 4.47 -17.67
N GLU A 76 -9.60 5.78 -17.86
CA GLU A 76 -10.74 6.64 -18.19
C GLU A 76 -11.21 6.49 -19.63
N ALA A 77 -10.29 6.32 -20.58
CA ALA A 77 -10.62 5.96 -21.96
C ALA A 77 -11.39 4.64 -22.03
N SER A 78 -11.16 3.75 -21.04
CA SER A 78 -11.86 2.48 -20.87
C SER A 78 -13.13 2.59 -19.99
N GLN A 79 -13.62 3.81 -19.73
CA GLN A 79 -14.78 4.13 -18.88
C GLN A 79 -14.64 3.64 -17.42
N ARG A 80 -13.42 3.47 -16.92
CA ARG A 80 -13.14 3.12 -15.52
C ARG A 80 -12.82 4.38 -14.71
N SER A 81 -13.18 4.36 -13.42
CA SER A 81 -12.78 5.39 -12.49
C SER A 81 -11.27 5.33 -12.24
N SER A 82 -10.54 6.40 -12.54
CA SER A 82 -9.11 6.47 -12.25
C SER A 82 -8.80 6.97 -10.83
N THR A 83 -7.53 6.93 -10.47
CA THR A 83 -7.05 7.55 -9.22
C THR A 83 -7.25 9.06 -9.24
N ARG A 84 -7.05 9.72 -10.40
CA ARG A 84 -7.32 11.16 -10.52
C ARG A 84 -8.80 11.45 -10.30
N MET A 85 -9.71 10.65 -10.85
CA MET A 85 -11.15 10.91 -10.69
C MET A 85 -11.61 10.76 -9.24
N ARG A 86 -11.01 9.82 -8.49
CA ARG A 86 -11.36 9.56 -7.10
C ARG A 86 -10.77 10.60 -6.13
N LEU A 87 -9.59 11.12 -6.42
CA LEU A 87 -8.83 11.96 -5.47
C LEU A 87 -8.69 13.42 -5.89
N SER A 88 -8.85 13.74 -7.17
CA SER A 88 -8.75 15.12 -7.66
C SER A 88 -9.96 15.93 -7.22
N LYS A 89 -9.70 17.13 -6.70
CA LYS A 89 -10.71 18.16 -6.50
C LYS A 89 -11.07 18.84 -7.84
N THR A 90 -12.15 19.60 -7.83
CA THR A 90 -12.61 20.38 -8.99
C THR A 90 -11.65 21.54 -9.31
N ARG A 91 -11.72 22.05 -10.54
CA ARG A 91 -10.86 23.15 -11.06
C ARG A 91 -11.06 24.50 -10.36
N GLU A 92 -12.11 24.65 -9.57
CA GLU A 92 -12.49 25.92 -8.92
C GLU A 92 -11.73 26.19 -7.60
N ASN A 93 -10.80 25.30 -7.22
CA ASN A 93 -10.07 25.39 -5.96
C ASN A 93 -8.86 26.37 -6.03
N THR A 94 -8.74 27.25 -5.02
CA THR A 94 -7.68 28.29 -4.88
C THR A 94 -6.26 27.71 -4.91
N SER A 95 -6.04 26.50 -4.36
CA SER A 95 -4.74 25.82 -4.38
C SER A 95 -4.20 25.56 -5.80
N LEU A 96 -5.04 25.66 -6.82
CA LEU A 96 -4.64 25.46 -8.22
C LEU A 96 -3.98 26.69 -8.85
N ARG A 97 -4.30 27.87 -8.31
CA ARG A 97 -3.69 29.15 -8.72
C ARG A 97 -2.41 29.41 -7.95
N GLU A 98 -2.36 28.99 -6.68
CA GLU A 98 -1.16 29.02 -5.83
C GLU A 98 -0.87 27.62 -5.27
N PRO A 99 -0.04 26.82 -5.96
CA PRO A 99 0.30 25.47 -5.52
C PRO A 99 0.96 25.49 -4.13
N LYS A 100 0.39 24.74 -3.19
CA LYS A 100 0.92 24.57 -1.82
C LYS A 100 0.64 23.15 -1.35
N ILE A 101 1.58 22.54 -0.63
CA ILE A 101 1.39 21.20 -0.07
C ILE A 101 0.28 21.27 1.00
N GLN A 102 -0.83 20.58 0.75
CA GLN A 102 -1.92 20.40 1.73
C GLN A 102 -2.06 18.94 2.17
N SER A 103 -1.63 18.01 1.33
CA SER A 103 -1.58 16.58 1.61
C SER A 103 -0.15 16.08 1.43
N LEU A 104 0.40 15.46 2.47
CA LEU A 104 1.78 15.02 2.49
C LEU A 104 1.86 13.58 3.03
N ASP A 105 2.46 12.70 2.23
CA ASP A 105 2.72 11.30 2.61
C ASP A 105 4.22 11.10 2.78
N LEU A 106 4.65 10.67 3.97
CA LEU A 106 6.06 10.60 4.38
C LEU A 106 6.47 9.16 4.71
N ASN A 107 7.45 8.62 3.99
CA ASN A 107 7.84 7.20 4.07
C ASN A 107 9.36 7.00 4.25
N PHE A 108 9.97 7.76 5.15
CA PHE A 108 11.44 7.89 5.24
C PHE A 108 12.21 6.67 5.76
N SER A 109 11.53 5.67 6.28
CA SER A 109 12.14 4.51 6.92
C SER A 109 11.46 3.25 6.43
N ASN A 110 12.27 2.23 6.13
CA ASN A 110 11.81 0.87 5.91
C ASN A 110 11.99 0.01 7.18
N GLN A 111 12.26 0.60 8.35
CA GLN A 111 12.35 -0.17 9.59
C GLN A 111 11.01 -0.86 9.87
N CYS A 112 11.03 -2.18 9.71
CA CYS A 112 9.96 -3.12 9.96
C CYS A 112 10.61 -4.51 9.98
N GLN A 113 10.17 -5.36 10.92
CA GLN A 113 10.65 -6.74 11.03
C GLN A 113 9.84 -7.75 10.20
N GLY A 114 8.69 -7.32 9.67
CA GLY A 114 7.79 -8.16 8.88
C GLY A 114 8.40 -8.58 7.54
N VAL A 115 8.39 -9.88 7.25
CA VAL A 115 8.72 -10.47 5.96
C VAL A 115 7.43 -10.86 5.23
N CYS A 116 6.47 -9.93 5.20
CA CYS A 116 5.14 -10.14 4.61
C CYS A 116 5.23 -10.45 3.12
N ARG A 117 4.45 -11.41 2.60
CA ARG A 117 4.55 -11.93 1.22
C ARG A 117 4.36 -10.88 0.12
N LEU A 118 3.61 -9.82 0.42
CA LEU A 118 3.35 -8.70 -0.49
C LEU A 118 4.41 -7.59 -0.46
N CYS A 119 5.32 -7.61 0.51
CA CYS A 119 6.27 -6.53 0.76
C CYS A 119 7.61 -6.76 0.06
N SER A 120 8.51 -5.78 0.19
CA SER A 120 9.91 -5.87 -0.18
C SER A 120 10.78 -5.08 0.78
N SER A 121 12.08 -5.22 0.62
CA SER A 121 13.12 -4.50 1.36
C SER A 121 12.99 -2.98 1.23
N SER A 122 12.29 -2.48 0.21
CA SER A 122 12.00 -1.05 0.07
C SER A 122 11.09 -0.48 1.17
N VAL A 123 10.31 -1.33 1.85
CA VAL A 123 9.34 -0.93 2.89
C VAL A 123 9.49 -1.74 4.18
N SER A 124 10.26 -2.84 4.16
CA SER A 124 10.59 -3.61 5.36
C SER A 124 12.03 -4.10 5.37
N SER A 125 12.80 -3.66 6.36
CA SER A 125 14.18 -4.09 6.58
C SER A 125 14.31 -5.61 6.82
N GLY A 126 13.27 -6.26 7.35
CA GLY A 126 13.24 -7.72 7.52
C GLY A 126 13.35 -8.49 6.20
N TRP A 127 12.94 -7.88 5.09
CA TRP A 127 13.05 -8.46 3.76
C TRP A 127 14.47 -8.41 3.16
N TYR A 128 15.38 -7.59 3.69
CA TYR A 128 16.64 -7.27 3.01
C TYR A 128 17.48 -8.50 2.64
N ALA A 129 17.58 -9.49 3.53
CA ALA A 129 18.36 -10.70 3.27
C ALA A 129 17.77 -11.53 2.12
N LEU A 130 16.44 -11.75 2.11
CA LEU A 130 15.78 -12.50 1.04
C LEU A 130 15.75 -11.73 -0.28
N ASP A 131 15.54 -10.42 -0.23
CA ASP A 131 15.57 -9.59 -1.44
C ASP A 131 16.96 -9.55 -2.07
N LYS A 132 18.03 -9.58 -1.26
CA LYS A 132 19.39 -9.73 -1.78
C LYS A 132 19.57 -11.07 -2.49
N GLU A 133 19.13 -12.17 -1.87
CA GLU A 133 19.18 -13.49 -2.50
C GLU A 133 18.41 -13.53 -3.84
N LEU A 134 17.20 -12.98 -3.87
CA LEU A 134 16.37 -12.91 -5.08
C LEU A 134 16.94 -11.96 -6.14
N HIS A 135 17.57 -10.86 -5.72
CA HIS A 135 18.22 -9.89 -6.60
C HIS A 135 19.47 -10.47 -7.27
N ASP A 136 20.23 -11.28 -6.54
CA ASP A 136 21.48 -11.89 -7.00
C ASP A 136 21.25 -13.13 -7.89
N LEU A 137 19.99 -13.56 -8.08
CA LEU A 137 19.65 -14.63 -9.04
C LEU A 137 19.99 -14.21 -10.48
N PRO A 138 20.49 -15.14 -11.32
CA PRO A 138 20.60 -14.92 -12.76
C PRO A 138 19.27 -14.42 -13.34
N GLU A 139 19.33 -13.41 -14.22
CA GLU A 139 18.19 -12.73 -14.84
C GLU A 139 17.22 -12.01 -13.89
N ASN A 140 17.33 -12.16 -12.56
CA ASN A 140 16.43 -11.60 -11.54
C ASN A 140 14.96 -11.62 -11.99
N PRO A 141 14.35 -12.81 -12.15
CA PRO A 141 13.05 -12.96 -12.79
C PRO A 141 11.91 -12.28 -12.01
N PHE A 142 12.11 -12.05 -10.71
CA PHE A 142 11.17 -11.33 -9.85
C PHE A 142 11.33 -9.80 -9.92
N HIS A 143 12.36 -9.30 -10.61
CA HIS A 143 12.74 -7.89 -10.68
C HIS A 143 12.79 -7.21 -9.31
N ARG A 144 13.34 -7.92 -8.31
CA ARG A 144 13.44 -7.40 -6.95
C ARG A 144 14.73 -6.62 -6.76
N GLY A 145 14.62 -5.48 -6.10
CA GLY A 145 15.77 -4.73 -5.62
C GLY A 145 16.08 -5.10 -4.17
N ALA A 146 17.34 -4.96 -3.77
CA ALA A 146 17.78 -5.15 -2.39
C ALA A 146 18.08 -3.79 -1.74
N PHE A 147 17.14 -3.32 -0.92
CA PHE A 147 17.24 -2.02 -0.25
C PHE A 147 17.65 -2.22 1.22
N PRO A 148 18.86 -1.78 1.63
CA PRO A 148 19.31 -1.96 2.99
C PRO A 148 18.41 -1.24 4.01
N PRO A 149 18.47 -1.62 5.30
CA PRO A 149 17.78 -0.90 6.35
C PRO A 149 18.12 0.60 6.31
N LYS A 150 17.08 1.41 6.27
CA LYS A 150 17.11 2.86 6.13
C LYS A 150 16.36 3.48 7.31
N ASN A 151 17.01 4.45 7.95
CA ASN A 151 16.39 5.25 9.00
C ASN A 151 16.70 6.73 8.79
N ASP A 152 16.62 7.16 7.54
CA ASP A 152 16.99 8.51 7.10
C ASP A 152 15.78 9.43 7.27
N PHE A 153 15.35 9.63 8.52
CA PHE A 153 14.39 10.67 8.84
C PHE A 153 15.09 12.02 8.64
N PRO A 154 14.76 12.80 7.58
CA PRO A 154 15.44 14.05 7.34
C PRO A 154 15.11 15.05 8.45
N LEU A 155 15.95 16.06 8.62
CA LEU A 155 15.58 17.21 9.43
C LEU A 155 14.46 17.96 8.70
N LEU A 156 13.23 17.75 9.18
CA LEU A 156 12.05 18.45 8.72
C LEU A 156 11.85 19.72 9.54
N ASN A 157 11.61 20.84 8.88
CA ASN A 157 11.19 22.05 9.55
C ASN A 157 9.71 21.89 9.99
N ILE A 158 9.45 22.01 11.28
CA ILE A 158 8.10 21.84 11.84
C ILE A 158 7.14 22.91 11.30
N ASP A 159 7.60 24.14 11.03
CA ASP A 159 6.73 25.20 10.54
C ASP A 159 6.18 24.93 9.13
N ASP A 160 6.85 24.09 8.33
CA ASP A 160 6.37 23.67 7.01
C ASP A 160 5.05 22.89 7.11
N PHE A 161 4.75 22.32 8.28
CA PHE A 161 3.54 21.52 8.53
C PHE A 161 2.32 22.37 8.88
N ARG A 162 2.48 23.68 9.11
CA ARG A 162 1.37 24.58 9.49
C ARG A 162 0.25 24.62 8.46
N GLN A 163 0.59 24.47 7.18
CA GLN A 163 -0.37 24.49 6.06
C GLN A 163 -0.94 23.10 5.71
N ILE A 164 -0.34 22.03 6.24
CA ILE A 164 -0.75 20.66 5.96
C ILE A 164 -2.13 20.41 6.57
N LYS A 165 -3.01 19.76 5.79
CA LYS A 165 -4.36 19.36 6.19
C LYS A 165 -4.47 17.85 6.34
N VAL A 166 -3.72 17.10 5.55
CA VAL A 166 -3.62 15.64 5.65
C VAL A 166 -2.15 15.27 5.72
N LEU A 167 -1.76 14.61 6.81
CA LEU A 167 -0.45 13.99 6.96
C LEU A 167 -0.63 12.48 6.98
N GLU A 168 0.04 11.78 6.08
CA GLU A 168 -0.07 10.35 5.89
C GLU A 168 1.29 9.68 6.00
N PHE A 169 1.28 8.45 6.53
CA PHE A 169 2.44 7.56 6.59
C PHE A 169 2.00 6.23 5.97
N SER A 170 1.91 6.17 4.63
CA SER A 170 1.25 5.07 3.90
C SER A 170 2.11 3.82 3.71
N SER A 171 3.41 3.90 3.94
CA SER A 171 4.37 2.81 3.72
C SER A 171 5.39 2.71 4.86
N SER A 172 5.01 3.21 6.04
CA SER A 172 5.82 3.16 7.26
C SER A 172 5.09 2.36 8.34
N GLU A 173 5.81 1.48 9.02
CA GLU A 173 5.31 0.87 10.25
C GLU A 173 5.48 1.84 11.41
N VAL A 174 4.60 2.86 11.45
CA VAL A 174 4.74 4.01 12.35
C VAL A 174 4.95 3.59 13.80
N PHE A 175 4.26 2.53 14.25
CA PHE A 175 4.30 2.09 15.64
C PHE A 175 5.68 1.53 16.04
N GLU A 176 6.38 0.88 15.11
CA GLU A 176 7.75 0.37 15.32
C GLU A 176 8.82 1.44 15.10
N GLN A 177 8.54 2.46 14.28
CA GLN A 177 9.52 3.46 13.86
C GLN A 177 9.68 4.61 14.87
N SER A 178 10.66 4.50 15.77
CA SER A 178 10.91 5.47 16.85
C SER A 178 11.09 6.91 16.37
N LYS A 179 11.80 7.16 15.26
CA LYS A 179 11.98 8.52 14.71
C LYS A 179 10.67 9.10 14.19
N THR A 180 9.85 8.29 13.51
CA THR A 180 8.52 8.67 13.04
C THR A 180 7.61 8.99 14.22
N ARG A 181 7.61 8.15 15.27
CA ARG A 181 6.86 8.41 16.51
C ARG A 181 7.28 9.70 17.22
N ALA A 182 8.58 9.95 17.32
CA ALA A 182 9.12 11.17 17.91
C ALA A 182 8.73 12.41 17.10
N PHE A 183 8.68 12.31 15.77
CA PHE A 183 8.23 13.39 14.91
C PHE A 183 6.72 13.68 15.08
N ILE A 184 5.88 12.65 15.10
CA ILE A 184 4.43 12.80 15.36
C ILE A 184 4.20 13.44 16.74
N GLN A 185 4.95 13.03 17.76
CA GLN A 185 4.89 13.64 19.09
C GLN A 185 5.33 15.12 19.09
N LYS A 186 6.35 15.50 18.31
CA LYS A 186 6.74 16.91 18.17
C LYS A 186 5.65 17.73 17.47
N LEU A 187 5.01 17.17 16.45
CA LEU A 187 3.90 17.81 15.75
C LEU A 187 2.68 17.99 16.66
N SER A 188 2.34 17.01 17.48
CA SER A 188 1.17 17.08 18.38
C SER A 188 1.26 18.19 19.43
N MET A 189 2.48 18.67 19.72
CA MET A 189 2.73 19.78 20.65
C MET A 189 2.55 21.16 20.00
N GLN A 190 2.35 21.23 18.68
CA GLN A 190 2.21 22.50 17.96
C GLN A 190 0.78 23.02 18.01
N THR A 191 0.62 24.34 18.02
CA THR A 191 -0.70 25.00 18.06
C THR A 191 -1.56 24.73 16.83
N PHE A 192 -0.94 24.35 15.70
CA PHE A 192 -1.65 24.00 14.46
C PHE A 192 -2.00 22.51 14.33
N ALA A 193 -1.62 21.65 15.29
CA ALA A 193 -1.84 20.20 15.21
C ALA A 193 -3.32 19.84 15.02
N GLY A 194 -4.22 20.55 15.70
CA GLY A 194 -5.67 20.37 15.60
C GLY A 194 -6.27 20.70 14.22
N GLY A 195 -5.47 21.19 13.27
CA GLY A 195 -5.87 21.40 11.87
C GLY A 195 -5.43 20.27 10.91
N ILE A 196 -4.74 19.24 11.41
CA ILE A 196 -4.18 18.15 10.61
C ILE A 196 -5.00 16.88 10.85
N ARG A 197 -5.48 16.25 9.77
CA ARG A 197 -5.93 14.86 9.78
C ARG A 197 -4.71 13.95 9.59
N LEU A 198 -4.46 13.08 10.57
CA LEU A 198 -3.35 12.15 10.54
C LEU A 198 -3.83 10.78 10.05
N LYS A 199 -3.07 10.16 9.16
CA LYS A 199 -3.31 8.80 8.67
C LYS A 199 -2.08 7.94 8.91
N ILE A 200 -2.27 6.86 9.65
CA ILE A 200 -1.20 5.94 10.03
C ILE A 200 -1.54 4.57 9.46
N MET A 201 -0.62 3.96 8.72
CA MET A 201 -0.68 2.53 8.43
C MET A 201 0.14 1.75 9.45
N THR A 202 -0.37 0.58 9.84
CA THR A 202 0.40 -0.37 10.64
C THR A 202 -0.13 -1.80 10.53
N THR A 203 0.74 -2.79 10.67
CA THR A 203 0.36 -4.20 10.94
C THR A 203 -0.17 -4.41 12.36
N LEU A 204 0.00 -3.45 13.27
CA LEU A 204 -0.32 -3.57 14.70
C LEU A 204 0.45 -4.70 15.41
N ALA A 205 1.64 -5.04 14.90
CA ALA A 205 2.57 -5.98 15.54
C ALA A 205 2.98 -5.53 16.96
N SER A 206 3.03 -4.22 17.19
CA SER A 206 3.21 -3.61 18.50
C SER A 206 2.25 -2.44 18.66
N LEU A 207 1.81 -2.18 19.89
CA LEU A 207 1.04 -0.99 20.24
C LEU A 207 1.92 -0.03 21.07
N PRO A 208 2.06 1.25 20.66
CA PRO A 208 2.78 2.24 21.46
C PRO A 208 2.12 2.49 22.82
N SER A 209 2.88 3.09 23.75
CA SER A 209 2.36 3.42 25.08
C SER A 209 1.14 4.34 25.02
N GLU A 210 0.29 4.26 26.03
CA GLU A 210 -0.88 5.13 26.17
C GLU A 210 -0.50 6.63 26.12
N GLN A 211 0.64 7.01 26.72
CA GLN A 211 1.17 8.38 26.65
C GLN A 211 1.43 8.83 25.21
N TRP A 212 1.95 7.94 24.36
CA TRP A 212 2.14 8.25 22.95
C TRP A 212 0.81 8.29 22.20
N LEU A 213 -0.13 7.38 22.49
CA LEU A 213 -1.47 7.41 21.91
C LEU A 213 -2.22 8.70 22.26
N GLN A 214 -2.06 9.25 23.47
CA GLN A 214 -2.62 10.55 23.84
C GLN A 214 -2.07 11.72 23.00
N CYS A 215 -0.86 11.60 22.45
CA CYS A 215 -0.35 12.59 21.51
C CYS A 215 -1.20 12.65 20.24
N LEU A 216 -1.76 11.52 19.81
CA LEU A 216 -2.61 11.44 18.62
C LEU A 216 -3.91 12.24 18.80
N CYS A 217 -4.44 12.34 20.02
CA CYS A 217 -5.66 13.09 20.31
C CYS A 217 -5.55 14.62 20.13
N ARG A 218 -4.34 15.15 19.83
CA ARG A 218 -4.13 16.57 19.52
C ARG A 218 -4.37 16.91 18.05
N PHE A 219 -4.44 15.91 17.19
CA PHE A 219 -4.74 16.09 15.77
C PHE A 219 -6.25 16.26 15.54
N ALA A 220 -6.64 16.81 14.39
CA ALA A 220 -8.04 17.03 14.06
C ALA A 220 -8.83 15.71 14.08
N ASN A 221 -8.26 14.67 13.47
CA ASN A 221 -8.76 13.31 13.36
C ASN A 221 -7.57 12.40 13.06
N VAL A 222 -7.65 11.13 13.46
CA VAL A 222 -6.59 10.13 13.28
C VAL A 222 -7.20 8.85 12.74
N ASP A 223 -6.90 8.54 11.48
CA ASP A 223 -7.23 7.24 10.89
C ASP A 223 -6.06 6.28 11.09
N ILE A 224 -6.33 5.13 11.71
CA ILE A 224 -5.34 4.06 11.87
C ILE A 224 -5.76 2.92 10.96
N PHE A 225 -5.07 2.79 9.82
CA PHE A 225 -5.27 1.75 8.83
C PHE A 225 -4.51 0.48 9.24
N LEU A 226 -5.26 -0.46 9.80
CA LEU A 226 -4.79 -1.75 10.25
C LEU A 226 -4.64 -2.67 9.05
N SER A 227 -3.40 -2.97 8.73
CA SER A 227 -3.02 -3.77 7.59
C SER A 227 -3.18 -5.25 7.99
N ILE A 228 -4.31 -5.85 7.59
CA ILE A 228 -4.71 -7.22 7.93
C ILE A 228 -5.23 -7.88 6.64
N ASP A 229 -4.70 -9.05 6.28
CA ASP A 229 -4.98 -9.68 4.98
C ASP A 229 -5.65 -11.05 5.06
N GLY A 230 -5.98 -11.51 6.27
CA GLY A 230 -6.70 -12.75 6.55
C GLY A 230 -6.96 -12.90 8.04
N VAL A 231 -7.49 -14.05 8.46
CA VAL A 231 -7.78 -14.36 9.87
C VAL A 231 -6.91 -15.53 10.34
N GLY A 232 -6.38 -15.46 11.55
CA GLY A 232 -5.59 -16.54 12.14
C GLY A 232 -4.36 -16.90 11.31
N LYS A 233 -4.24 -18.18 10.96
CA LYS A 233 -3.11 -18.71 10.17
C LYS A 233 -2.95 -18.05 8.81
N ALA A 234 -4.04 -17.61 8.17
CA ALA A 234 -3.96 -16.90 6.90
C ALA A 234 -3.20 -15.58 7.06
N ASN A 235 -3.49 -14.81 8.12
CA ASN A 235 -2.76 -13.57 8.39
C ASN A 235 -1.29 -13.84 8.74
N GLU A 236 -1.00 -14.84 9.58
CA GLU A 236 0.39 -15.19 9.95
C GLU A 236 1.21 -15.66 8.74
N TYR A 237 0.56 -16.31 7.78
CA TYR A 237 1.17 -16.71 6.52
C TYR A 237 1.50 -15.51 5.63
N LEU A 238 0.56 -14.57 5.49
CA LEU A 238 0.71 -13.40 4.65
C LEU A 238 1.65 -12.34 5.27
N ARG A 239 1.67 -12.26 6.60
CA ARG A 239 2.36 -11.22 7.38
C ARG A 239 3.42 -11.79 8.32
N HIS A 240 4.13 -12.83 7.89
CA HIS A 240 5.24 -13.42 8.65
C HIS A 240 6.24 -12.35 9.15
N PRO A 241 6.83 -12.47 10.36
CA PRO A 241 6.61 -13.47 11.40
C PRO A 241 5.51 -13.07 12.41
N LEU A 242 4.64 -12.12 12.06
CA LEU A 242 3.67 -11.55 12.98
C LEU A 242 2.66 -12.60 13.45
N LYS A 243 2.26 -12.49 14.72
CA LYS A 243 1.37 -13.44 15.38
C LYS A 243 -0.04 -12.91 15.50
N TRP A 244 -1.01 -13.75 15.16
CA TRP A 244 -2.42 -13.37 15.15
C TRP A 244 -2.90 -12.96 16.54
N ASP A 245 -2.57 -13.75 17.56
CA ASP A 245 -3.00 -13.48 18.93
C ASP A 245 -2.44 -12.15 19.46
N GLY A 246 -1.19 -11.84 19.12
CA GLY A 246 -0.57 -10.55 19.47
C GLY A 246 -1.27 -9.37 18.78
N LEU A 247 -1.62 -9.52 17.49
CA LEU A 247 -2.41 -8.53 16.76
C LEU A 247 -3.78 -8.32 17.41
N VAL A 248 -4.51 -9.40 17.74
CA VAL A 248 -5.84 -9.33 18.36
C VAL A 248 -5.76 -8.67 19.74
N GLN A 249 -4.76 -9.01 20.55
CA GLN A 249 -4.54 -8.37 21.85
C GLN A 249 -4.28 -6.86 21.71
N ASN A 250 -3.40 -6.47 20.79
CA ASN A 250 -3.11 -5.06 20.53
C ASN A 250 -4.33 -4.32 19.95
N LEU A 251 -5.15 -5.00 19.14
CA LEU A 251 -6.38 -4.44 18.59
C LEU A 251 -7.38 -4.14 19.69
N HIS A 252 -7.64 -5.07 20.60
CA HIS A 252 -8.52 -4.80 21.74
C HIS A 252 -8.02 -3.62 22.58
N ALA A 253 -6.72 -3.55 22.88
CA ALA A 253 -6.15 -2.42 23.63
C ALA A 253 -6.28 -1.09 22.87
N LEU A 254 -6.11 -1.09 21.55
CA LEU A 254 -6.33 0.10 20.71
C LEU A 254 -7.81 0.51 20.71
N LEU A 255 -8.74 -0.43 20.61
CA LEU A 255 -10.19 -0.18 20.65
C LEU A 255 -10.60 0.39 22.01
N ASP A 256 -10.12 -0.19 23.11
CA ASP A 256 -10.38 0.31 24.47
C ASP A 256 -9.88 1.75 24.67
N PHE A 257 -8.75 2.10 24.05
CA PHE A 257 -8.26 3.48 24.04
C PHE A 257 -9.14 4.38 23.17
N ALA A 258 -9.43 3.95 21.93
CA ALA A 258 -10.20 4.72 20.95
C ALA A 258 -11.65 4.97 21.39
N HIS A 259 -12.30 4.03 22.08
CA HIS A 259 -13.65 4.22 22.64
C HIS A 259 -13.74 5.35 23.66
N LYS A 260 -12.62 5.78 24.24
CA LYS A 260 -12.55 6.90 25.18
C LYS A 260 -12.25 8.24 24.48
N GLN A 261 -12.02 8.24 23.16
CA GLN A 261 -11.48 9.37 22.41
C GLN A 261 -12.18 9.52 21.05
N ASP A 262 -12.85 10.64 20.80
CA ASP A 262 -13.58 10.85 19.52
C ASP A 262 -12.66 11.01 18.30
N SER A 263 -11.36 11.26 18.52
CA SER A 263 -10.41 11.64 17.46
C SER A 263 -9.76 10.46 16.74
N ILE A 264 -9.89 9.21 17.22
CA ILE A 264 -9.17 8.06 16.66
C ILE A 264 -10.16 7.06 16.06
N THR A 265 -9.96 6.73 14.79
CA THR A 265 -10.79 5.77 14.05
C THR A 265 -9.92 4.66 13.47
N PRO A 266 -10.03 3.43 13.98
CA PRO A 266 -9.43 2.25 13.35
C PRO A 266 -10.18 1.88 12.05
N HIS A 267 -9.42 1.50 11.03
CA HIS A 267 -9.92 1.02 9.75
C HIS A 267 -9.26 -0.31 9.43
N LEU A 268 -10.04 -1.31 9.01
CA LEU A 268 -9.47 -2.47 8.33
C LEU A 268 -8.91 -2.02 6.97
N HIS A 269 -7.67 -2.38 6.69
CA HIS A 269 -7.03 -2.15 5.40
C HIS A 269 -6.46 -3.47 4.87
N THR A 270 -6.95 -3.92 3.72
CA THR A 270 -6.45 -5.14 3.08
C THR A 270 -5.85 -4.86 1.70
N ALA A 271 -4.69 -5.46 1.44
CA ALA A 271 -4.15 -5.56 0.10
C ALA A 271 -4.67 -6.85 -0.55
N ILE A 272 -5.48 -6.71 -1.58
CA ILE A 272 -6.03 -7.84 -2.33
C ILE A 272 -4.96 -8.34 -3.29
N THR A 273 -4.53 -9.58 -3.08
CA THR A 273 -3.48 -10.28 -3.82
C THR A 273 -3.99 -11.63 -4.33
N ALA A 274 -3.19 -12.33 -5.13
CA ALA A 274 -3.50 -13.71 -5.50
C ALA A 274 -3.69 -14.66 -4.29
N TYR A 275 -3.12 -14.33 -3.12
CA TYR A 275 -3.19 -15.21 -1.97
C TYR A 275 -4.52 -15.18 -1.21
N ASN A 276 -5.11 -13.99 -1.03
CA ASN A 276 -6.16 -13.78 -0.02
C ASN A 276 -7.57 -13.67 -0.59
N LEU A 277 -7.80 -14.01 -1.86
CA LEU A 277 -9.13 -13.89 -2.48
C LEU A 277 -10.21 -14.67 -1.72
N PHE A 278 -9.88 -15.87 -1.25
CA PHE A 278 -10.78 -16.73 -0.47
C PHE A 278 -10.85 -16.38 1.02
N GLU A 279 -10.05 -15.39 1.46
CA GLU A 279 -9.98 -14.96 2.87
C GLU A 279 -10.73 -13.63 3.11
N LEU A 280 -11.17 -12.94 2.05
CA LEU A 280 -11.78 -11.61 2.18
C LEU A 280 -13.10 -11.63 2.95
N ASP A 281 -13.92 -12.67 2.74
CA ASP A 281 -15.21 -12.82 3.41
C ASP A 281 -15.03 -13.09 4.90
N SER A 282 -14.18 -14.06 5.27
CA SER A 282 -13.91 -14.39 6.67
C SER A 282 -13.25 -13.22 7.41
N LEU A 283 -12.39 -12.45 6.73
CA LEU A 283 -11.81 -11.23 7.25
C LEU A 283 -12.86 -10.14 7.48
N HIS A 284 -13.80 -9.96 6.54
CA HIS A 284 -14.89 -8.99 6.68
C HIS A 284 -15.82 -9.36 7.83
N ASP A 285 -16.24 -10.63 7.91
CA ASP A 285 -17.12 -11.14 8.96
C ASP A 285 -16.45 -11.03 10.33
N TRP A 286 -15.15 -11.34 10.43
CA TRP A 286 -14.37 -11.16 11.66
C TRP A 286 -14.35 -9.68 12.10
N TRP A 287 -14.09 -8.76 11.18
CA TRP A 287 -14.09 -7.32 11.48
C TRP A 287 -15.45 -6.82 11.97
N GLN A 288 -16.53 -7.25 11.30
CA GLN A 288 -17.90 -6.92 11.70
C GLN A 288 -18.28 -7.53 13.04
N SER A 289 -17.80 -8.74 13.35
CA SER A 289 -18.09 -9.41 14.63
C SER A 289 -17.57 -8.62 15.85
N MET A 290 -16.58 -7.74 15.65
CA MET A 290 -16.06 -6.81 16.66
C MET A 290 -16.86 -5.49 16.74
N GLY A 291 -17.94 -5.35 15.97
CA GLY A 291 -18.74 -4.12 15.91
C GLY A 291 -18.15 -3.02 15.02
N LEU A 292 -17.19 -3.37 14.14
CA LEU A 292 -16.48 -2.41 13.29
C LEU A 292 -16.94 -2.51 11.84
N SER A 293 -17.07 -1.36 11.17
CA SER A 293 -17.55 -1.28 9.78
C SER A 293 -16.60 -0.52 8.84
N ASN A 294 -15.64 0.22 9.40
CA ASN A 294 -14.66 0.98 8.65
C ASN A 294 -13.70 0.03 7.94
N THR A 295 -13.83 -0.08 6.62
CA THR A 295 -13.00 -0.95 5.79
C THR A 295 -12.48 -0.20 4.58
N SER A 296 -11.30 -0.58 4.13
CA SER A 296 -10.66 -0.08 2.92
C SER A 296 -9.83 -1.18 2.31
N HIS A 297 -9.64 -1.13 0.99
CA HIS A 297 -8.84 -2.11 0.29
C HIS A 297 -8.08 -1.49 -0.88
N VAL A 298 -7.00 -2.15 -1.27
CA VAL A 298 -6.27 -1.85 -2.50
C VAL A 298 -6.05 -3.13 -3.29
N LEU A 299 -6.31 -3.08 -4.60
CA LEU A 299 -5.94 -4.16 -5.50
C LEU A 299 -4.44 -4.06 -5.81
N LEU A 300 -3.68 -5.09 -5.46
CA LEU A 300 -2.25 -5.13 -5.76
C LEU A 300 -2.04 -5.20 -7.28
N SER A 301 -1.18 -4.33 -7.80
CA SER A 301 -0.80 -4.32 -9.22
C SER A 301 0.69 -4.59 -9.44
N HIS A 302 1.53 -4.34 -8.43
CA HIS A 302 2.96 -4.64 -8.47
C HIS A 302 3.42 -5.18 -7.11
N PRO A 303 4.30 -6.20 -7.07
CA PRO A 303 4.82 -6.93 -8.24
C PRO A 303 3.70 -7.71 -8.96
N TYR A 304 3.81 -7.80 -10.29
CA TYR A 304 2.71 -8.27 -11.14
C TYR A 304 2.36 -9.75 -10.86
N TYR A 305 3.36 -10.55 -10.49
CA TYR A 305 3.22 -11.96 -10.12
C TYR A 305 2.56 -12.17 -8.73
N LEU A 306 2.14 -11.11 -8.02
CA LEU A 306 1.32 -11.23 -6.80
C LEU A 306 -0.08 -10.61 -6.96
N ALA A 307 -0.35 -9.94 -8.08
CA ALA A 307 -1.66 -9.35 -8.34
C ALA A 307 -2.75 -10.44 -8.42
N PRO A 308 -4.01 -10.20 -8.07
CA PRO A 308 -5.04 -11.25 -8.16
C PRO A 308 -5.13 -11.93 -9.52
N HIS A 309 -4.97 -11.12 -10.56
CA HIS A 309 -5.06 -11.54 -11.95
C HIS A 309 -4.02 -12.57 -12.39
N VAL A 310 -2.93 -12.83 -11.67
CA VAL A 310 -2.04 -13.91 -12.10
C VAL A 310 -2.70 -15.29 -12.04
N LEU A 311 -3.76 -15.46 -11.24
CA LEU A 311 -4.45 -16.75 -11.16
C LEU A 311 -5.22 -17.09 -12.44
N PRO A 312 -5.33 -18.39 -12.81
CA PRO A 312 -6.16 -18.82 -13.93
C PRO A 312 -7.60 -18.33 -13.80
N GLN A 313 -8.25 -18.01 -14.92
CA GLN A 313 -9.61 -17.44 -14.92
C GLN A 313 -10.61 -18.30 -14.13
N LYS A 314 -10.49 -19.64 -14.21
CA LYS A 314 -11.32 -20.56 -13.42
C LYS A 314 -11.21 -20.31 -11.90
N VAL A 315 -10.00 -20.06 -11.39
CA VAL A 315 -9.78 -19.77 -9.97
C VAL A 315 -10.38 -18.42 -9.58
N LEU A 316 -10.30 -17.42 -10.47
CA LEU A 316 -10.93 -16.11 -10.25
C LEU A 316 -12.46 -16.21 -10.23
N ASP A 317 -13.05 -16.98 -11.14
CA ASP A 317 -14.49 -17.22 -11.18
C ASP A 317 -14.98 -17.93 -9.91
N GLU A 318 -14.21 -18.92 -9.43
CA GLU A 318 -14.49 -19.59 -8.17
C GLU A 318 -14.36 -18.65 -6.97
N ALA A 319 -13.36 -17.77 -6.93
CA ALA A 319 -13.22 -16.76 -5.89
C ALA A 319 -14.40 -15.76 -5.89
N ILE A 320 -14.84 -15.30 -7.07
CA ILE A 320 -16.00 -14.41 -7.20
C ILE A 320 -17.27 -15.10 -6.70
N ALA A 321 -17.46 -16.39 -7.01
CA ALA A 321 -18.61 -17.16 -6.52
C ALA A 321 -18.54 -17.44 -5.01
N TYR A 322 -17.33 -17.55 -4.46
CA TYR A 322 -17.08 -17.79 -3.04
C TYR A 322 -17.37 -16.55 -2.19
N CYS A 323 -16.92 -15.36 -2.63
CA CYS A 323 -17.10 -14.10 -1.90
C CYS A 323 -18.54 -13.56 -1.99
N LYS A 324 -19.24 -13.58 -0.86
CA LYS A 324 -20.61 -13.09 -0.65
C LYS A 324 -20.64 -11.73 0.04
N SER A 325 -19.81 -11.56 1.07
CA SER A 325 -19.78 -10.33 1.89
C SER A 325 -19.00 -9.22 1.19
N PHE A 326 -17.94 -9.58 0.44
CA PHE A 326 -17.12 -8.64 -0.31
C PHE A 326 -17.41 -8.70 -1.82
N ASN A 327 -17.67 -7.55 -2.47
CA ASN A 327 -17.91 -7.49 -3.93
C ASN A 327 -16.59 -7.65 -4.72
N LEU A 328 -16.10 -8.88 -4.78
CA LEU A 328 -14.81 -9.20 -5.40
C LEU A 328 -14.82 -8.92 -6.92
N ALA A 329 -15.93 -9.20 -7.60
CA ALA A 329 -16.07 -8.93 -9.03
C ALA A 329 -15.84 -7.43 -9.34
N GLN A 330 -16.40 -6.54 -8.54
CA GLN A 330 -16.17 -5.10 -8.68
C GLN A 330 -14.71 -4.72 -8.40
N ALA A 331 -14.08 -5.33 -7.40
CA ALA A 331 -12.70 -5.04 -7.02
C ALA A 331 -11.69 -5.49 -8.09
N LEU A 332 -11.89 -6.68 -8.69
CA LEU A 332 -11.04 -7.21 -9.76
C LEU A 332 -11.20 -6.41 -11.06
N GLY A 333 -12.41 -5.96 -11.38
CA GLY A 333 -12.68 -5.23 -12.62
C GLY A 333 -12.86 -6.15 -13.83
N LYS A 334 -12.45 -5.72 -15.03
CA LYS A 334 -12.65 -6.57 -16.24
C LYS A 334 -11.60 -7.69 -16.28
N PRO A 335 -11.92 -8.81 -16.96
CA PRO A 335 -10.96 -9.87 -17.25
C PRO A 335 -9.67 -9.31 -17.86
N HIS A 336 -8.59 -10.01 -17.59
CA HIS A 336 -7.25 -9.68 -18.05
C HIS A 336 -6.72 -10.85 -18.89
N ASN A 337 -5.67 -10.60 -19.67
CA ASN A 337 -5.00 -11.68 -20.39
C ASN A 337 -4.13 -12.45 -19.41
N PHE A 338 -4.49 -13.69 -19.15
CA PHE A 338 -3.70 -14.61 -18.34
C PHE A 338 -2.27 -14.72 -18.88
N SER A 339 -1.29 -14.65 -17.99
CA SER A 339 0.13 -14.78 -18.30
C SER A 339 0.68 -15.99 -17.59
N GLU A 340 1.02 -17.03 -18.37
CA GLU A 340 1.65 -18.25 -17.86
C GLU A 340 2.96 -17.95 -17.14
N ASP A 341 3.76 -17.01 -17.64
CA ASP A 341 5.00 -16.58 -16.99
C ASP A 341 4.74 -15.94 -15.63
N ALA A 342 3.78 -15.01 -15.53
CA ALA A 342 3.41 -14.39 -14.26
C ALA A 342 2.89 -15.41 -13.24
N TYR A 343 2.12 -16.39 -13.70
CA TYR A 343 1.62 -17.50 -12.88
C TYR A 343 2.71 -18.45 -12.43
N SER A 344 3.62 -18.83 -13.33
CA SER A 344 4.82 -19.59 -12.98
C SER A 344 5.64 -18.87 -11.90
N LEU A 345 5.82 -17.55 -12.03
CA LEU A 345 6.52 -16.74 -11.03
C LEU A 345 5.78 -16.69 -9.68
N PHE A 346 4.45 -16.57 -9.68
CA PHE A 346 3.66 -16.66 -8.45
C PHE A 346 3.89 -17.97 -7.71
N LEU A 347 3.79 -19.10 -8.43
CA LEU A 347 3.96 -20.42 -7.83
C LEU A 347 5.39 -20.60 -7.30
N ARG A 348 6.41 -20.21 -8.07
CA ARG A 348 7.83 -20.29 -7.67
C ARG A 348 8.14 -19.39 -6.46
N PHE A 349 7.65 -18.16 -6.46
CA PHE A 349 7.82 -17.23 -5.34
C PHE A 349 7.15 -17.75 -4.08
N THR A 350 5.94 -18.30 -4.21
CA THR A 350 5.21 -18.94 -3.10
C THR A 350 6.01 -20.09 -2.52
N HIS A 351 6.52 -20.99 -3.38
CA HIS A 351 7.34 -22.13 -2.98
C HIS A 351 8.64 -21.71 -2.29
N PHE A 352 9.36 -20.73 -2.88
CA PHE A 352 10.58 -20.16 -2.30
C PHE A 352 10.34 -19.63 -0.89
N LEU A 353 9.27 -18.85 -0.68
CA LEU A 353 8.96 -18.31 0.64
C LEU A 353 8.50 -19.37 1.64
N ASP A 354 7.71 -20.35 1.20
CA ASP A 354 7.32 -21.49 2.06
C ASP A 354 8.56 -22.20 2.61
N GLN A 355 9.55 -22.48 1.76
CA GLN A 355 10.81 -23.07 2.18
C GLN A 355 11.60 -22.15 3.13
N LYS A 356 11.78 -20.87 2.76
CA LYS A 356 12.61 -19.92 3.53
C LYS A 356 12.02 -19.55 4.88
N GLN A 357 10.70 -19.51 5.00
CA GLN A 357 9.99 -19.09 6.20
C GLN A 357 9.45 -20.28 7.03
N GLY A 358 9.65 -21.52 6.56
CA GLY A 358 9.11 -22.71 7.21
C GLY A 358 7.58 -22.73 7.25
N GLN A 359 6.96 -22.23 6.17
CA GLN A 359 5.51 -22.10 6.04
C GLN A 359 4.96 -23.09 5.02
N ASN A 360 3.64 -23.25 4.98
CA ASN A 360 2.99 -24.17 4.08
C ASN A 360 1.65 -23.59 3.57
N LEU A 361 1.56 -23.38 2.25
CA LEU A 361 0.37 -22.84 1.60
C LEU A 361 -0.89 -23.66 1.89
N GLN A 362 -0.82 -25.00 1.85
CA GLN A 362 -1.96 -25.88 2.10
C GLN A 362 -2.54 -25.70 3.51
N GLN A 363 -1.67 -25.51 4.51
CA GLN A 363 -2.08 -25.31 5.89
C GLN A 363 -2.66 -23.91 6.15
N ALA A 364 -2.13 -22.90 5.46
CA ALA A 364 -2.52 -21.52 5.68
C ALA A 364 -3.70 -21.05 4.83
N LEU A 365 -3.75 -21.49 3.57
CA LEU A 365 -4.70 -21.06 2.53
C LEU A 365 -5.22 -22.31 1.77
N PRO A 366 -5.98 -23.20 2.44
CA PRO A 366 -6.33 -24.51 1.91
C PRO A 366 -7.16 -24.47 0.63
N ILE A 367 -8.08 -23.51 0.50
CA ILE A 367 -8.95 -23.38 -0.68
C ILE A 367 -8.11 -23.01 -1.90
N LEU A 368 -7.29 -21.95 -1.78
CA LEU A 368 -6.40 -21.56 -2.87
C LEU A 368 -5.47 -22.70 -3.25
N HIS A 369 -4.84 -23.36 -2.28
CA HIS A 369 -3.96 -24.50 -2.52
C HIS A 369 -4.67 -25.61 -3.30
N GLN A 370 -5.90 -25.99 -2.91
CA GLN A 370 -6.66 -27.04 -3.59
C GLN A 370 -6.86 -26.74 -5.08
N LEU A 371 -7.11 -25.47 -5.42
CA LEU A 371 -7.38 -25.05 -6.80
C LEU A 371 -6.13 -25.00 -7.68
N ILE A 372 -4.95 -24.80 -7.08
CA ILE A 372 -3.67 -24.74 -7.78
C ILE A 372 -2.77 -25.96 -7.50
N ALA A 373 -3.26 -26.96 -6.78
CA ALA A 373 -2.46 -28.07 -6.24
C ALA A 373 -1.68 -28.82 -7.32
N ASN A 374 -2.31 -29.08 -8.47
CA ASN A 374 -1.67 -29.79 -9.58
C ASN A 374 -0.50 -28.99 -10.17
N ASP A 375 -0.62 -27.66 -10.25
CA ASP A 375 0.45 -26.80 -10.77
C ASP A 375 1.54 -26.58 -9.73
N PHE A 376 1.14 -26.45 -8.45
CA PHE A 376 2.07 -26.33 -7.33
C PHE A 376 2.89 -27.62 -7.12
N ALA A 377 2.29 -28.79 -7.32
CA ALA A 377 2.98 -30.08 -7.22
C ALA A 377 4.05 -30.26 -8.31
N LYS A 378 3.85 -29.71 -9.52
CA LYS A 378 4.87 -29.73 -10.58
C LYS A 378 6.15 -29.00 -10.16
N LEU A 379 6.07 -28.04 -9.22
CA LEU A 379 7.23 -27.36 -8.65
C LEU A 379 8.00 -28.16 -7.61
N SER A 380 7.44 -29.23 -7.04
CA SER A 380 8.17 -30.06 -6.06
C SER A 380 9.38 -30.80 -6.66
N HIS A 381 9.51 -30.80 -7.99
CA HIS A 381 10.70 -31.25 -8.73
C HIS A 381 11.65 -30.10 -9.10
N PHE A 382 11.26 -28.83 -8.87
CA PHE A 382 12.06 -27.64 -9.12
C PHE A 382 12.78 -27.23 -7.85
N VAL A 383 14.06 -27.58 -7.76
CA VAL A 383 14.94 -27.20 -6.64
C VAL A 383 15.45 -25.76 -6.79
N ASP A 384 15.24 -25.13 -7.95
CA ASP A 384 15.92 -23.89 -8.32
C ASP A 384 14.94 -22.79 -8.78
N PRO A 385 14.92 -21.60 -8.14
CA PRO A 385 14.18 -20.43 -8.61
C PRO A 385 14.60 -19.95 -10.02
N VAL A 386 15.72 -20.44 -10.57
CA VAL A 386 16.32 -20.02 -11.84
C VAL A 386 15.90 -20.87 -13.06
N ALA A 387 15.23 -22.02 -12.89
CA ALA A 387 15.01 -22.92 -14.03
C ALA A 387 14.10 -22.28 -15.11
N PRO A 388 14.52 -22.19 -16.38
CA PRO A 388 13.70 -21.61 -17.44
C PRO A 388 12.37 -22.36 -17.61
N THR A 389 11.32 -21.64 -18.03
CA THR A 389 10.03 -22.20 -18.43
C THR A 389 10.22 -23.02 -19.71
N SER A 390 10.62 -24.28 -19.58
CA SER A 390 10.45 -25.25 -20.66
C SER A 390 9.14 -26.01 -20.43
N TYR A 391 8.02 -25.35 -20.72
CA TYR A 391 6.79 -26.07 -21.04
C TYR A 391 6.78 -26.25 -22.55
N VAL A 392 6.94 -27.50 -23.00
CA VAL A 392 6.75 -27.91 -24.40
C VAL A 392 5.25 -28.07 -24.68
#